data_AF-A0A2T5MFF6-F1
#
_entry.id   AF-A0A2T5MFF6-F1
#
_cell.length_a   1.000
_cell.length_b   1.000
_cell.length_c   1.000
_cell.angle_alpha   90.00
_cell.angle_beta   90.00
_cell.angle_gamma   90.00
#
_symmetry.space_group_name_H-M   'P 1'
#
loop_
_entity.id
_entity.type
_entity.pdbx_description
1 polymer ?
#
loop_
_entity_poly.entity_id
_entity_poly.type
_entity_poly.pdbx_seq_one_letter_code
_entity_poly.pdbx_strand_id
1 'polypeptide(L)'
;MTTATRSDKMPAGIPYIISNEFAERFCFYGVNAILVQYMIEFLHFGDAKAASWQAMFKSAAYFFPLLGAIVSDVFLAKFRTIISFSIVYIAGCTILALGTGEDMMIVGLLLMAFGTGGIKPCVSTNVGDQFTEQNAHLIERAFSYFYISINAGSVISIWLCPELLSNPAFGPKIAFGVPALMMTFATIAFWLGGRKFAVVPPAMRTGAGPALVVFSLIFAVMLAITGVVLVQTNKLWATATILSLLAGLIFVCLRPSIGNKLPEDLHAWLKRCFTGDSLKLIGRLLVLYIFVAFFWSLWDQSNGNSWTIQAQSALMDKHLLGFMSGVSGFESAAAWEMLPAQVQVVNGIFILILVPVFTFVIYPLLGKFFTVTPLRKIGMGLFTVAASFLIVAWIEQRIQEGHVVSMWWQISAYVVLTAAEVLVSITALEYSYKQAPLYMKSFVMSLFLLSVSVGNIFTAAVNDYMVEPLKTESVSTGEQTWVALSKVDGYVTGQKIDFNGENGVEVITADGSKGPLAGTFLIAEIDVAGNRVRLMDKVYRKPVSSNGNYDLSKGEVSTYTLVGPIYFLFFAALMALGAVLFIFVAMVSKERTFVREAEAT
;
A
#
# COMPACT_ATOMS: atom_id res chain seq x y z
N MET A 1 37.33 31.60 10.06
CA MET A 1 36.10 30.85 10.41
C MET A 1 35.26 31.71 11.33
N THR A 2 34.27 32.42 10.81
CA THR A 2 33.25 33.08 11.62
C THR A 2 32.24 32.02 12.05
N THR A 3 32.25 31.64 13.32
CA THR A 3 31.20 30.81 13.94
C THR A 3 29.85 31.45 13.66
N ALA A 4 29.05 30.84 12.78
CA ALA A 4 27.71 31.30 12.50
C ALA A 4 26.92 31.37 13.82
N THR A 5 26.33 32.51 14.13
CA THR A 5 25.55 32.71 15.36
C THR A 5 24.40 31.70 15.41
N ARG A 6 24.41 30.83 16.42
CA ARG A 6 23.36 29.82 16.65
C ARG A 6 22.00 30.50 16.78
N SER A 7 21.01 30.00 16.05
CA SER A 7 19.62 30.45 16.09
C SER A 7 18.74 29.34 16.64
N ASP A 8 18.08 29.59 17.77
CA ASP A 8 17.15 28.64 18.40
C ASP A 8 15.70 28.79 17.86
N LYS A 9 15.50 29.56 16.78
CA LYS A 9 14.19 29.75 16.15
C LYS A 9 13.94 28.71 15.06
N MET A 10 12.82 27.99 15.19
CA MET A 10 12.33 27.07 14.15
C MET A 10 12.03 27.84 12.86
N PRO A 11 12.43 27.34 11.67
CA PRO A 11 12.09 27.98 10.41
C PRO A 11 10.57 28.17 10.24
N ALA A 12 10.16 29.35 9.79
CA ALA A 12 8.75 29.71 9.69
C ALA A 12 7.94 28.88 8.68
N GLY A 13 8.63 28.12 7.80
CA GLY A 13 8.02 27.17 6.87
C GLY A 13 7.55 25.87 7.53
N ILE A 14 8.17 25.45 8.64
CA ILE A 14 7.94 24.12 9.25
C ILE A 14 6.47 23.86 9.62
N PRO A 15 5.72 24.80 10.25
CA PRO A 15 4.31 24.58 10.55
C PRO A 15 3.46 24.27 9.30
N TYR A 16 3.74 24.90 8.16
CA TYR A 16 3.00 24.67 6.92
C TYR A 16 3.27 23.28 6.33
N ILE A 17 4.52 22.81 6.45
CA ILE A 17 4.91 21.47 5.98
C ILE A 17 4.28 20.39 6.87
N ILE A 18 4.27 20.58 8.19
CA ILE A 18 3.66 19.64 9.15
C ILE A 18 2.14 19.57 8.94
N SER A 19 1.45 20.71 8.77
CA SER A 19 0.01 20.72 8.51
C SER A 19 -0.34 20.07 7.17
N ASN A 20 0.47 20.29 6.14
CA ASN A 20 0.34 19.60 4.86
C ASN A 20 0.49 18.08 5.02
N GLU A 21 1.54 17.63 5.72
CA GLU A 21 1.79 16.21 5.94
C GLU A 21 0.65 15.55 6.72
N PHE A 22 0.18 16.18 7.81
CA PHE A 22 -0.95 15.67 8.59
C PHE A 22 -2.18 15.40 7.69
N ALA A 23 -2.58 16.40 6.91
CA ALA A 23 -3.81 16.33 6.14
C ALA A 23 -3.69 15.47 4.87
N GLU A 24 -2.52 15.41 4.25
CA GLU A 24 -2.28 14.46 3.15
C GLU A 24 -2.21 13.02 3.65
N ARG A 25 -1.60 12.77 4.82
CA ARG A 25 -1.58 11.43 5.44
C ARG A 25 -2.98 10.99 5.85
N PHE A 26 -3.79 11.91 6.40
CA PHE A 26 -5.22 11.67 6.60
C PHE A 26 -5.90 11.23 5.29
N CYS A 27 -5.68 11.97 4.19
CA CYS A 27 -6.30 11.65 2.91
C CYS A 27 -5.91 10.24 2.42
N PHE A 28 -4.61 9.96 2.39
CA PHE A 28 -4.07 8.69 1.89
C PHE A 28 -4.58 7.49 2.70
N TYR A 29 -4.45 7.54 4.03
CA TYR A 29 -4.85 6.44 4.89
C TYR A 29 -6.37 6.30 5.01
N GLY A 30 -7.11 7.40 5.01
CA GLY A 30 -8.58 7.39 5.03
C GLY A 30 -9.15 6.70 3.79
N VAL A 31 -8.68 7.05 2.59
CA VAL A 31 -9.06 6.37 1.34
C VAL A 31 -8.64 4.89 1.39
N ASN A 32 -7.39 4.61 1.79
CA ASN A 32 -6.88 3.23 1.84
C ASN A 32 -7.72 2.33 2.78
N ALA A 33 -8.18 2.86 3.91
CA ALA A 33 -8.94 2.10 4.91
C ALA A 33 -10.32 1.66 4.41
N ILE A 34 -10.96 2.44 3.54
CA ILE A 34 -12.34 2.21 3.09
C ILE A 34 -12.44 1.65 1.66
N LEU A 35 -11.36 1.66 0.90
CA LEU A 35 -11.40 1.37 -0.54
C LEU A 35 -11.85 -0.08 -0.87
N VAL A 36 -11.32 -1.10 -0.18
CA VAL A 36 -11.78 -2.49 -0.36
C VAL A 36 -13.25 -2.65 0.03
N GLN A 37 -13.66 -2.06 1.14
CA GLN A 37 -15.05 -2.12 1.59
C GLN A 37 -15.98 -1.46 0.58
N TYR A 38 -15.61 -0.30 0.04
CA TYR A 38 -16.34 0.37 -1.02
C TYR A 38 -16.51 -0.52 -2.27
N MET A 39 -15.43 -1.15 -2.74
CA MET A 39 -15.48 -2.04 -3.90
C MET A 39 -16.40 -3.24 -3.68
N ILE A 40 -16.39 -3.82 -2.49
CA ILE A 40 -17.21 -4.99 -2.15
C ILE A 40 -18.68 -4.60 -1.95
N GLU A 41 -18.96 -3.59 -1.14
CA GLU A 41 -20.33 -3.28 -0.70
C GLU A 41 -21.10 -2.43 -1.70
N PHE A 42 -20.42 -1.54 -2.45
CA PHE A 42 -21.08 -0.57 -3.33
C PHE A 42 -20.83 -0.82 -4.82
N LEU A 43 -19.70 -1.43 -5.19
CA LEU A 43 -19.45 -1.85 -6.58
C LEU A 43 -19.69 -3.36 -6.80
N HIS A 44 -19.99 -4.09 -5.74
CA HIS A 44 -20.26 -5.54 -5.77
C HIS A 44 -19.11 -6.35 -6.39
N PHE A 45 -17.87 -5.93 -6.19
CA PHE A 45 -16.71 -6.69 -6.63
C PHE A 45 -16.53 -7.94 -5.77
N GLY A 46 -16.07 -9.02 -6.41
CA GLY A 46 -15.50 -10.15 -5.69
C GLY A 46 -14.26 -9.76 -4.87
N ASP A 47 -14.01 -10.46 -3.77
CA ASP A 47 -12.92 -10.20 -2.82
C ASP A 47 -11.55 -10.16 -3.52
N ALA A 48 -11.26 -11.10 -4.43
CA ALA A 48 -10.01 -11.13 -5.20
C ALA A 48 -9.86 -9.88 -6.08
N LYS A 49 -10.93 -9.48 -6.78
CA LYS A 49 -10.94 -8.29 -7.65
C LYS A 49 -10.69 -7.03 -6.83
N ALA A 50 -11.38 -6.87 -5.70
CA ALA A 50 -11.18 -5.76 -4.77
C ALA A 50 -9.75 -5.74 -4.21
N ALA A 51 -9.23 -6.87 -3.75
CA ALA A 51 -7.88 -7.01 -3.23
C ALA A 51 -6.81 -6.69 -4.29
N SER A 52 -7.04 -7.09 -5.54
CA SER A 52 -6.15 -6.85 -6.68
C SER A 52 -6.12 -5.36 -7.05
N TRP A 53 -7.28 -4.69 -7.10
CA TRP A 53 -7.35 -3.25 -7.35
C TRP A 53 -6.69 -2.42 -6.24
N GLN A 54 -6.89 -2.79 -4.97
CA GLN A 54 -6.23 -2.14 -3.83
C GLN A 54 -4.70 -2.22 -3.97
N ALA A 55 -4.18 -3.41 -4.27
CA ALA A 55 -2.76 -3.63 -4.45
C ALA A 55 -2.22 -2.86 -5.66
N MET A 56 -2.96 -2.80 -6.77
CA MET A 56 -2.58 -1.99 -7.93
C MET A 56 -2.52 -0.50 -7.64
N PHE A 57 -3.48 0.04 -6.89
CA PHE A 57 -3.46 1.42 -6.43
C PHE A 57 -2.21 1.72 -5.59
N LYS A 58 -1.92 0.90 -4.57
CA LYS A 58 -0.72 1.04 -3.76
C LYS A 58 0.54 0.94 -4.60
N SER A 59 0.59 -0.01 -5.51
CA SER A 59 1.73 -0.16 -6.41
C SER A 59 2.02 1.11 -7.19
N ALA A 60 1.00 1.69 -7.82
CA ALA A 60 1.13 2.93 -8.57
C ALA A 60 1.59 4.09 -7.65
N ALA A 61 1.02 4.21 -6.45
CA ALA A 61 1.36 5.24 -5.47
C ALA A 61 2.82 5.17 -4.98
N TYR A 62 3.45 3.99 -5.03
CA TYR A 62 4.85 3.77 -4.68
C TYR A 62 5.80 3.65 -5.89
N PHE A 63 5.27 3.57 -7.11
CA PHE A 63 6.03 3.67 -8.36
C PHE A 63 6.29 5.14 -8.76
N PHE A 64 5.26 5.98 -8.73
CA PHE A 64 5.36 7.38 -9.14
C PHE A 64 6.31 8.28 -8.32
N PRO A 65 6.77 7.95 -7.10
CA PRO A 65 7.89 8.64 -6.45
C PRO A 65 9.17 8.70 -7.30
N LEU A 66 9.43 7.73 -8.17
CA LEU A 66 10.54 7.80 -9.12
C LEU A 66 10.38 9.00 -10.07
N LEU A 67 9.16 9.21 -10.57
CA LEU A 67 8.82 10.34 -11.43
C LEU A 67 8.87 11.66 -10.66
N GLY A 68 8.26 11.70 -9.47
CA GLY A 68 8.24 12.90 -8.61
C GLY A 68 9.63 13.44 -8.32
N ALA A 69 10.56 12.55 -7.95
CA ALA A 69 11.95 12.90 -7.68
C ALA A 69 12.67 13.47 -8.91
N ILE A 70 12.48 12.87 -10.10
CA ILE A 70 13.06 13.39 -11.35
C ILE A 70 12.49 14.77 -11.66
N VAL A 71 11.17 14.94 -11.52
CA VAL A 71 10.51 16.21 -11.82
C VAL A 71 10.93 17.33 -10.88
N SER A 72 11.05 17.06 -9.57
CA SER A 72 11.56 18.04 -8.61
C SER A 72 13.02 18.38 -8.83
N ASP A 73 13.88 17.37 -8.95
CA ASP A 73 15.32 17.56 -8.87
C ASP A 73 15.88 18.09 -10.19
N VAL A 74 15.25 17.75 -11.33
CA VAL A 74 15.72 18.16 -12.66
C VAL A 74 15.01 19.41 -13.17
N PHE A 75 13.69 19.52 -13.04
CA PHE A 75 12.91 20.49 -13.83
C PHE A 75 12.25 21.61 -13.01
N LEU A 76 11.49 21.27 -11.96
CA LEU A 76 10.52 22.20 -11.36
C LEU A 76 10.91 22.73 -9.97
N ALA A 77 11.87 22.11 -9.28
CA ALA A 77 12.10 22.25 -7.84
C ALA A 77 10.90 21.79 -6.99
N LYS A 78 11.17 21.49 -5.71
CA LYS A 78 10.22 20.81 -4.81
C LYS A 78 8.88 21.54 -4.67
N PHE A 79 8.88 22.86 -4.47
CA PHE A 79 7.63 23.60 -4.25
C PHE A 79 6.65 23.48 -5.44
N ARG A 80 7.13 23.70 -6.67
CA ARG A 80 6.27 23.64 -7.86
C ARG A 80 5.84 22.20 -8.13
N THR A 81 6.73 21.22 -7.97
CA THR A 81 6.38 19.80 -8.06
C THR A 81 5.27 19.44 -7.09
N ILE A 82 5.40 19.81 -5.80
CA ILE A 82 4.40 19.50 -4.78
C ILE A 82 3.05 20.11 -5.16
N ILE A 83 2.98 21.40 -5.49
CA ILE A 83 1.71 22.04 -5.87
C ILE A 83 1.09 21.41 -7.12
N SER A 84 1.87 21.17 -8.18
CA SER A 84 1.36 20.59 -9.43
C SER A 84 0.79 19.18 -9.22
N PHE A 85 1.51 18.31 -8.51
CA PHE A 85 1.04 16.95 -8.24
C PHE A 85 -0.10 16.92 -7.22
N SER A 86 -0.12 17.82 -6.24
CA SER A 86 -1.23 17.95 -5.29
C SER A 86 -2.55 18.35 -5.97
N ILE A 87 -2.52 19.18 -7.02
CA ILE A 87 -3.73 19.51 -7.79
C ILE A 87 -4.29 18.26 -8.47
N VAL A 88 -3.43 17.42 -9.06
CA VAL A 88 -3.86 16.14 -9.66
C VAL A 88 -4.38 15.18 -8.60
N TYR A 89 -3.76 15.16 -7.42
CA TYR A 89 -4.23 14.38 -6.28
C TYR A 89 -5.65 14.81 -5.87
N ILE A 90 -5.90 16.12 -5.69
CA ILE A 90 -7.24 16.64 -5.38
C ILE A 90 -8.26 16.18 -6.43
N ALA A 91 -7.93 16.30 -7.72
CA ALA A 91 -8.82 15.85 -8.80
C ALA A 91 -9.15 14.35 -8.68
N GLY A 92 -8.15 13.50 -8.41
CA GLY A 92 -8.36 12.07 -8.17
C GLY A 92 -9.31 11.81 -7.00
N CYS A 93 -9.09 12.47 -5.85
CA CYS A 93 -9.95 12.33 -4.68
C CYS A 93 -11.37 12.85 -4.93
N THR A 94 -11.53 13.94 -5.67
CA THR A 94 -12.85 14.47 -6.04
C THR A 94 -13.61 13.50 -6.95
N ILE A 95 -12.92 12.87 -7.90
CA ILE A 95 -13.52 11.84 -8.76
C ILE A 95 -13.93 10.61 -7.93
N LEU A 96 -13.13 10.18 -6.96
CA LEU A 96 -13.54 9.10 -6.04
C LEU A 96 -14.76 9.47 -5.18
N ALA A 97 -14.88 10.72 -4.78
CA ALA A 97 -15.98 11.19 -3.94
C ALA A 97 -17.29 11.40 -4.71
N LEU A 98 -17.22 11.88 -5.96
CA LEU A 98 -18.40 12.25 -6.73
C LEU A 98 -18.76 11.26 -7.84
N GLY A 99 -17.77 10.50 -8.31
CA GLY A 99 -17.92 9.50 -9.36
C GLY A 99 -18.68 8.27 -8.89
N THR A 100 -19.31 7.59 -9.85
CA THR A 100 -20.05 6.36 -9.63
C THR A 100 -19.58 5.28 -10.60
N GLY A 101 -19.45 4.06 -10.13
CA GLY A 101 -19.06 2.91 -10.94
C GLY A 101 -17.55 2.67 -11.03
N GLU A 102 -17.20 1.55 -11.64
CA GLU A 102 -15.83 1.05 -11.77
C GLU A 102 -14.91 2.02 -12.53
N ASP A 103 -15.35 2.56 -13.67
CA ASP A 103 -14.52 3.42 -14.52
C ASP A 103 -14.06 4.70 -13.79
N MET A 104 -14.99 5.35 -13.07
CA MET A 104 -14.69 6.56 -12.32
C MET A 104 -13.77 6.25 -11.13
N MET A 105 -13.95 5.10 -10.47
CA MET A 105 -13.03 4.65 -9.44
C MET A 105 -11.62 4.46 -10.01
N ILE A 106 -11.47 3.78 -11.15
CA ILE A 106 -10.16 3.53 -11.78
C ILE A 106 -9.46 4.85 -12.11
N VAL A 107 -10.17 5.79 -12.75
CA VAL A 107 -9.62 7.13 -13.06
C VAL A 107 -9.22 7.87 -11.79
N GLY A 108 -10.09 7.86 -10.77
CA GLY A 108 -9.83 8.50 -9.49
C GLY A 108 -8.58 7.94 -8.78
N LEU A 109 -8.46 6.62 -8.69
CA LEU A 109 -7.30 5.94 -8.10
C LEU A 109 -6.01 6.21 -8.87
N LEU A 110 -6.05 6.23 -10.21
CA LEU A 110 -4.88 6.49 -11.04
C LEU A 110 -4.36 7.92 -10.83
N LEU A 111 -5.24 8.91 -10.86
CA LEU A 111 -4.86 10.32 -10.60
C LEU A 111 -4.38 10.52 -9.17
N MET A 112 -5.04 9.87 -8.20
CA MET A 112 -4.63 9.88 -6.80
C MET A 112 -3.23 9.29 -6.62
N ALA A 113 -2.97 8.11 -7.20
CA ALA A 113 -1.68 7.43 -7.17
C ALA A 113 -0.57 8.28 -7.82
N PHE A 114 -0.86 8.90 -8.96
CA PHE A 114 0.04 9.83 -9.64
C PHE A 114 0.37 11.04 -8.75
N GLY A 115 -0.64 11.67 -8.17
CA GLY A 115 -0.52 12.81 -7.27
C GLY A 115 0.29 12.51 -6.01
N THR A 116 -0.12 11.51 -5.22
CA THR A 116 0.59 11.12 -3.98
C THR A 116 2.02 10.66 -4.27
N GLY A 117 2.22 9.91 -5.35
CA GLY A 117 3.55 9.44 -5.73
C GLY A 117 4.49 10.60 -6.05
N GLY A 118 4.02 11.61 -6.78
CA GLY A 118 4.84 12.77 -7.12
C GLY A 118 5.28 13.63 -5.93
N ILE A 119 4.46 13.72 -4.88
CA ILE A 119 4.75 14.57 -3.71
C ILE A 119 5.59 13.87 -2.63
N LYS A 120 5.46 12.55 -2.46
CA LYS A 120 6.16 11.75 -1.42
C LYS A 120 7.68 12.02 -1.32
N PRO A 121 8.47 11.98 -2.42
CA PRO A 121 9.92 12.23 -2.33
C PRO A 121 10.26 13.71 -2.05
N CYS A 122 9.33 14.62 -2.34
CA CYS A 122 9.56 16.06 -2.29
C CYS A 122 9.28 16.65 -0.90
N VAL A 123 8.19 16.26 -0.24
CA VAL A 123 7.75 16.90 1.02
C VAL A 123 8.71 16.59 2.17
N SER A 124 9.09 15.33 2.34
CA SER A 124 10.02 14.89 3.40
C SER A 124 11.39 15.56 3.27
N THR A 125 11.90 15.68 2.05
CA THR A 125 13.18 16.36 1.80
C THR A 125 13.06 17.88 1.91
N ASN A 126 11.88 18.47 1.67
CA ASN A 126 11.63 19.89 1.86
C ASN A 126 11.70 20.31 3.34
N VAL A 127 11.41 19.42 4.30
CA VAL A 127 11.61 19.67 5.74
C VAL A 127 13.09 19.96 6.02
N GLY A 128 13.98 19.08 5.55
CA GLY A 128 15.42 19.19 5.78
C GLY A 128 16.02 20.46 5.18
N ASP A 129 15.55 20.87 4.00
CA ASP A 129 16.03 22.07 3.31
C ASP A 129 15.78 23.38 4.07
N GLN A 130 14.85 23.39 5.05
CA GLN A 130 14.53 24.61 5.81
C GLN A 130 15.62 24.99 6.82
N PHE A 131 16.60 24.12 7.04
CA PHE A 131 17.62 24.29 8.06
C PHE A 131 18.96 24.67 7.44
N THR A 132 19.70 25.52 8.17
CA THR A 132 21.07 25.92 7.89
C THR A 132 21.96 25.48 9.05
N GLU A 133 23.27 25.71 8.96
CA GLU A 133 24.20 25.40 10.05
C GLU A 133 23.82 26.08 11.39
N GLN A 134 23.16 27.24 11.33
CA GLN A 134 22.77 28.03 12.51
C GLN A 134 21.68 27.36 13.36
N ASN A 135 20.80 26.58 12.75
CA ASN A 135 19.62 25.98 13.40
C ASN A 135 19.55 24.44 13.20
N ALA A 136 20.63 23.82 12.74
CA ALA A 136 20.70 22.38 12.46
C ALA A 136 20.33 21.51 13.68
N HIS A 137 20.57 21.98 14.90
CA HIS A 137 20.19 21.30 16.14
C HIS A 137 18.66 21.15 16.33
N LEU A 138 17.83 21.88 15.55
CA LEU A 138 16.38 21.78 15.58
C LEU A 138 15.81 20.77 14.57
N ILE A 139 16.64 20.22 13.68
CA ILE A 139 16.20 19.29 12.62
C ILE A 139 15.50 18.08 13.22
N GLU A 140 16.10 17.45 14.24
CA GLU A 140 15.53 16.26 14.89
C GLU A 140 14.16 16.53 15.50
N ARG A 141 13.99 17.71 16.13
CA ARG A 141 12.71 18.14 16.68
C ARG A 141 11.66 18.36 15.59
N ALA A 142 12.05 18.92 14.44
CA ALA A 142 11.14 19.10 13.31
C ALA A 142 10.72 17.77 12.68
N PHE A 143 11.65 16.83 12.50
CA PHE A 143 11.32 15.47 12.06
C PHE A 143 10.45 14.72 13.07
N SER A 144 10.62 14.98 14.37
CA SER A 144 9.72 14.43 15.41
C SER A 144 8.29 14.94 15.24
N TYR A 145 8.10 16.24 14.99
CA TYR A 145 6.77 16.79 14.69
C TYR A 145 6.18 16.24 13.38
N PHE A 146 7.01 16.10 12.35
CA PHE A 146 6.62 15.48 11.09
C PHE A 146 6.12 14.03 11.30
N TYR A 147 6.84 13.25 12.12
CA TYR A 147 6.48 11.89 12.45
C TYR A 147 5.18 11.80 13.26
N ILE A 148 4.97 12.71 14.22
CA ILE A 148 3.71 12.82 14.97
C ILE A 148 2.55 13.15 14.01
N SER A 149 2.74 14.07 13.06
CA SER A 149 1.68 14.41 12.09
C SER A 149 1.28 13.24 11.20
N ILE A 150 2.22 12.40 10.77
CA ILE A 150 1.93 11.20 9.98
C ILE A 150 1.03 10.25 10.76
N ASN A 151 1.44 9.91 11.98
CA ASN A 151 0.70 8.97 12.82
C ASN A 151 -0.68 9.54 13.19
N ALA A 152 -0.76 10.80 13.59
CA ALA A 152 -2.02 11.45 13.92
C ALA A 152 -2.99 11.45 12.73
N GLY A 153 -2.53 11.85 11.54
CA GLY A 153 -3.35 11.83 10.33
C GLY A 153 -3.86 10.43 10.01
N SER A 154 -2.99 9.42 10.07
CA SER A 154 -3.37 8.01 9.82
C SER A 154 -4.39 7.49 10.83
N VAL A 155 -4.15 7.62 12.13
CA VAL A 155 -5.02 7.09 13.20
C VAL A 155 -6.41 7.72 13.12
N ILE A 156 -6.50 9.04 12.96
CA ILE A 156 -7.78 9.73 12.89
C ILE A 156 -8.55 9.30 11.63
N SER A 157 -7.88 9.22 10.48
CA SER A 157 -8.52 8.85 9.21
C SER A 157 -9.01 7.40 9.17
N ILE A 158 -8.21 6.45 9.67
CA ILE A 158 -8.56 5.02 9.72
C ILE A 158 -9.71 4.79 10.71
N TRP A 159 -9.81 5.60 11.76
CA TRP A 159 -10.94 5.53 12.68
C TRP A 159 -12.21 6.15 12.10
N LEU A 160 -12.11 7.36 11.52
CA LEU A 160 -13.25 8.15 11.07
C LEU A 160 -13.83 7.70 9.71
N CYS A 161 -13.00 7.43 8.71
CA CYS A 161 -13.48 7.16 7.35
C CYS A 161 -14.37 5.89 7.26
N PRO A 162 -14.05 4.77 7.93
CA PRO A 162 -14.95 3.61 7.96
C PRO A 162 -16.31 3.91 8.59
N GLU A 163 -16.36 4.72 9.65
CA GLU A 163 -17.62 5.16 10.28
C GLU A 163 -18.47 6.01 9.32
N LEU A 164 -17.81 6.86 8.52
CA LEU A 164 -18.50 7.64 7.49
C LEU A 164 -19.03 6.76 6.35
N LEU A 165 -18.32 5.68 6.00
CA LEU A 165 -18.74 4.78 4.93
C LEU A 165 -19.92 3.88 5.36
N SER A 166 -19.85 3.32 6.57
CA SER A 166 -20.86 2.39 7.09
C SER A 166 -22.18 3.07 7.47
N ASN A 167 -22.14 4.38 7.78
CA ASN A 167 -23.33 5.12 8.17
C ASN A 167 -24.25 5.38 6.96
N PRO A 168 -25.53 4.90 6.99
CA PRO A 168 -26.48 5.10 5.88
C PRO A 168 -26.77 6.55 5.54
N ALA A 169 -26.58 7.49 6.47
CA ALA A 169 -26.81 8.92 6.25
C ALA A 169 -25.69 9.59 5.43
N PHE A 170 -24.49 9.00 5.39
CA PHE A 170 -23.31 9.61 4.78
C PHE A 170 -22.89 8.92 3.48
N GLY A 171 -22.69 7.59 3.54
CA GLY A 171 -22.30 6.76 2.41
C GLY A 171 -20.96 7.16 1.75
N PRO A 172 -20.68 6.61 0.56
CA PRO A 172 -19.37 6.75 -0.10
C PRO A 172 -18.99 8.20 -0.41
N LYS A 173 -19.97 9.03 -0.80
CA LYS A 173 -19.71 10.41 -1.22
C LYS A 173 -19.04 11.23 -0.13
N ILE A 174 -19.50 11.08 1.12
CA ILE A 174 -18.92 11.80 2.27
C ILE A 174 -17.66 11.08 2.76
N ALA A 175 -17.66 9.75 2.79
CA ALA A 175 -16.51 8.97 3.22
C ALA A 175 -15.23 9.24 2.39
N PHE A 176 -15.36 9.42 1.07
CA PHE A 176 -14.27 9.86 0.18
C PHE A 176 -14.14 11.39 0.09
N GLY A 177 -15.23 12.13 0.30
CA GLY A 177 -15.25 13.59 0.27
C GLY A 177 -14.44 14.24 1.39
N VAL A 178 -14.47 13.68 2.61
CA VAL A 178 -13.66 14.17 3.74
C VAL A 178 -12.14 14.07 3.44
N PRO A 179 -11.60 12.93 2.97
CA PRO A 179 -10.24 12.85 2.42
C PRO A 179 -9.94 13.89 1.33
N ALA A 180 -10.87 14.13 0.39
CA ALA A 180 -10.66 15.12 -0.67
C ALA A 180 -10.54 16.56 -0.13
N LEU A 181 -11.37 16.91 0.86
CA LEU A 181 -11.29 18.20 1.57
C LEU A 181 -9.99 18.34 2.35
N MET A 182 -9.54 17.27 3.02
CA MET A 182 -8.25 17.26 3.72
C MET A 182 -7.07 17.43 2.76
N MET A 183 -7.08 16.79 1.59
CA MET A 183 -6.05 17.00 0.58
C MET A 183 -6.06 18.45 0.02
N THR A 184 -7.24 19.03 -0.13
CA THR A 184 -7.39 20.44 -0.52
C THR A 184 -6.79 21.36 0.55
N PHE A 185 -7.08 21.11 1.82
CA PHE A 185 -6.49 21.81 2.94
C PHE A 185 -4.97 21.67 2.98
N ALA A 186 -4.43 20.46 2.79
CA ALA A 186 -2.99 20.20 2.73
C ALA A 186 -2.31 21.09 1.68
N THR A 187 -2.89 21.13 0.48
CA THR A 187 -2.38 21.90 -0.65
C THR A 187 -2.41 23.41 -0.39
N ILE A 188 -3.50 23.93 0.18
CA ILE A 188 -3.62 25.34 0.56
C ILE A 188 -2.60 25.68 1.65
N ALA A 189 -2.48 24.84 2.68
CA ALA A 189 -1.52 25.04 3.76
C ALA A 189 -0.09 25.10 3.22
N PHE A 190 0.30 24.18 2.33
CA PHE A 190 1.62 24.19 1.72
C PHE A 190 1.84 25.44 0.85
N TRP A 191 0.84 25.82 0.04
CA TRP A 191 0.90 27.01 -0.81
C TRP A 191 1.10 28.30 -0.01
N LEU A 192 0.40 28.46 1.13
CA LEU A 192 0.55 29.61 2.03
C LEU A 192 1.97 29.72 2.61
N GLY A 193 2.67 28.59 2.78
CA GLY A 193 4.07 28.54 3.20
C GLY A 193 5.08 28.91 2.10
N GLY A 194 4.66 29.00 0.84
CA GLY A 194 5.55 29.10 -0.32
C GLY A 194 6.55 30.25 -0.30
N ARG A 195 6.17 31.42 0.25
CA ARG A 195 7.08 32.58 0.39
C ARG A 195 8.08 32.46 1.55
N LYS A 196 7.89 31.48 2.43
CA LYS A 196 8.69 31.24 3.64
C LYS A 196 9.65 30.07 3.49
N PHE A 197 9.53 29.28 2.42
CA PHE A 197 10.35 28.09 2.22
C PHE A 197 11.74 28.45 1.68
N ALA A 198 12.75 27.76 2.21
CA ALA A 198 14.02 27.66 1.53
C ALA A 198 13.85 26.87 0.23
N VAL A 199 14.40 27.38 -0.87
CA VAL A 199 14.29 26.77 -2.20
C VAL A 199 15.65 26.27 -2.65
N VAL A 200 15.78 24.96 -2.81
CA VAL A 200 16.91 24.35 -3.49
C VAL A 200 16.67 24.44 -5.01
N PRO A 201 17.59 25.03 -5.79
CA PRO A 201 17.42 25.16 -7.23
C PRO A 201 17.47 23.79 -7.92
N PRO A 202 16.71 23.60 -9.01
CA PRO A 202 16.75 22.36 -9.78
C PRO A 202 18.07 22.24 -10.56
N ALA A 203 18.42 21.03 -10.97
CA ALA A 203 19.63 20.74 -11.74
C ALA A 203 19.64 21.48 -13.08
N MET A 204 18.52 21.50 -13.80
CA MET A 204 18.43 22.21 -15.08
C MET A 204 18.06 23.68 -14.87
N ARG A 205 19.05 24.57 -15.01
CA ARG A 205 18.87 26.02 -14.83
C ARG A 205 18.34 26.73 -16.07
N THR A 206 18.67 26.25 -17.27
CA THR A 206 18.24 26.81 -18.56
C THR A 206 17.50 25.75 -19.38
N GLY A 207 16.43 26.14 -20.08
CA GLY A 207 15.68 25.21 -20.95
C GLY A 207 14.80 24.17 -20.25
N ALA A 208 14.58 24.28 -18.92
CA ALA A 208 13.82 23.30 -18.14
C ALA A 208 12.38 23.08 -18.61
N GLY A 209 11.70 24.14 -19.07
CA GLY A 209 10.30 24.06 -19.54
C GLY A 209 10.15 23.16 -20.77
N PRO A 210 10.79 23.46 -21.92
CA PRO A 210 10.76 22.61 -23.10
C PRO A 210 11.23 21.17 -22.82
N ALA A 211 12.28 20.99 -22.00
CA ALA A 211 12.77 19.67 -21.64
C ALA A 211 11.75 18.85 -20.84
N LEU A 212 11.04 19.49 -19.90
CA LEU A 212 9.95 18.87 -19.14
C LEU A 212 8.81 18.42 -20.06
N VAL A 213 8.46 19.22 -21.08
CA VAL A 213 7.42 18.85 -22.06
C VAL A 213 7.84 17.60 -22.84
N VAL A 214 9.08 17.57 -23.36
CA VAL A 214 9.61 16.41 -24.09
C VAL A 214 9.63 15.18 -23.19
N PHE A 215 10.13 15.31 -21.95
CA PHE A 215 10.12 14.24 -20.97
C PHE A 215 8.70 13.72 -20.68
N SER A 216 7.73 14.62 -20.50
CA SER A 216 6.34 14.27 -20.24
C SER A 216 5.70 13.54 -21.42
N LEU A 217 6.01 13.94 -22.66
CA LEU A 217 5.52 13.26 -23.86
C LEU A 217 6.11 11.85 -23.97
N ILE A 218 7.42 11.68 -23.76
CA ILE A 218 8.08 10.36 -23.76
C ILE A 218 7.46 9.48 -22.68
N PHE A 219 7.30 10.01 -21.47
CA PHE A 219 6.73 9.27 -20.36
C PHE A 219 5.26 8.89 -20.59
N ALA A 220 4.46 9.78 -21.18
CA ALA A 220 3.09 9.49 -21.58
C ALA A 220 3.01 8.35 -22.61
N VAL A 221 3.92 8.32 -23.59
CA VAL A 221 4.03 7.20 -24.54
C VAL A 221 4.41 5.90 -23.82
N MET A 222 5.36 5.95 -22.87
CA MET A 222 5.70 4.77 -22.07
C MET A 222 4.52 4.24 -21.26
N LEU A 223 3.74 5.13 -20.64
CA LEU A 223 2.52 4.76 -19.92
C LEU A 223 1.47 4.19 -20.86
N ALA A 224 1.30 4.74 -22.07
CA ALA A 224 0.36 4.22 -23.07
C ALA A 224 0.74 2.79 -23.50
N ILE A 225 2.02 2.57 -23.84
CA ILE A 225 2.53 1.22 -24.17
C ILE A 225 2.33 0.26 -22.99
N THR A 226 2.64 0.71 -21.77
CA THR A 226 2.46 -0.10 -20.56
C THR A 226 0.98 -0.43 -20.31
N GLY A 227 0.06 0.51 -20.56
CA GLY A 227 -1.38 0.32 -20.45
C GLY A 227 -1.89 -0.71 -21.47
N VAL A 228 -1.38 -0.68 -22.71
CA VAL A 228 -1.71 -1.71 -23.71
C VAL A 228 -1.25 -3.09 -23.24
N VAL A 229 -0.02 -3.21 -22.73
CA VAL A 229 0.49 -4.48 -22.19
C VAL A 229 -0.33 -4.95 -20.99
N LEU A 230 -0.74 -4.04 -20.11
CA LEU A 230 -1.57 -4.34 -18.95
C LEU A 230 -2.92 -4.95 -19.35
N VAL A 231 -3.55 -4.43 -20.42
CA VAL A 231 -4.82 -4.95 -20.94
C VAL A 231 -4.65 -6.27 -21.68
N GLN A 232 -3.55 -6.47 -22.40
CA GLN A 232 -3.34 -7.65 -23.25
C GLN A 232 -2.73 -8.85 -22.53
N THR A 233 -2.02 -8.65 -21.42
CA THR A 233 -1.23 -9.69 -20.76
C THR A 233 -1.58 -9.79 -19.28
N ASN A 234 -0.65 -9.40 -18.39
CA ASN A 234 -0.87 -9.36 -16.95
C ASN A 234 -0.13 -8.19 -16.32
N LYS A 235 -0.44 -7.97 -15.04
CA LYS A 235 0.10 -6.88 -14.22
C LYS A 235 1.63 -6.92 -14.12
N LEU A 236 2.24 -8.11 -14.08
CA LEU A 236 3.71 -8.29 -14.00
C LEU A 236 4.41 -7.83 -15.28
N TRP A 237 3.89 -8.21 -16.45
CA TRP A 237 4.46 -7.81 -17.74
C TRP A 237 4.33 -6.32 -17.99
N ALA A 238 3.23 -5.69 -17.54
CA ALA A 238 3.09 -4.24 -17.60
C ALA A 238 4.20 -3.53 -16.79
N THR A 239 4.46 -3.97 -15.55
CA THR A 239 5.55 -3.42 -14.75
C THR A 239 6.93 -3.68 -15.37
N ALA A 240 7.17 -4.90 -15.87
CA ALA A 240 8.42 -5.22 -16.56
C ALA A 240 8.62 -4.31 -17.78
N THR A 241 7.54 -4.01 -18.50
CA THR A 241 7.56 -3.11 -19.67
C THR A 241 7.97 -1.70 -19.28
N ILE A 242 7.32 -1.08 -18.29
CA ILE A 242 7.67 0.30 -17.91
C ILE A 242 9.09 0.41 -17.35
N LEU A 243 9.54 -0.57 -16.56
CA LEU A 243 10.92 -0.61 -16.05
C LEU A 243 11.94 -0.80 -17.18
N SER A 244 11.62 -1.64 -18.17
CA SER A 244 12.47 -1.86 -19.35
C SER A 244 12.54 -0.62 -20.23
N LEU A 245 11.42 0.09 -20.40
CA LEU A 245 11.36 1.35 -21.15
C LEU A 245 12.17 2.46 -20.45
N LEU A 246 12.07 2.57 -19.13
CA LEU A 246 12.87 3.51 -18.34
C LEU A 246 14.37 3.19 -18.41
N ALA A 247 14.75 1.92 -18.25
CA ALA A 247 16.13 1.48 -18.40
C ALA A 247 16.66 1.71 -19.82
N GLY A 248 15.83 1.44 -20.83
CA GLY A 248 16.13 1.70 -22.24
C GLY A 248 16.35 3.20 -22.52
N LEU A 249 15.51 4.07 -21.96
CA LEU A 249 15.68 5.52 -22.07
C LEU A 249 17.00 5.98 -21.44
N ILE A 250 17.33 5.50 -20.24
CA ILE A 250 18.62 5.80 -19.60
C ILE A 250 19.78 5.33 -20.50
N PHE A 251 19.71 4.11 -21.03
CA PHE A 251 20.73 3.57 -21.92
C PHE A 251 20.91 4.39 -23.19
N VAL A 252 19.81 4.83 -23.81
CA VAL A 252 19.80 5.69 -24.99
C VAL A 252 20.40 7.06 -24.67
N CYS A 253 20.07 7.66 -23.53
CA CYS A 253 20.62 8.93 -23.07
C CYS A 253 22.13 8.86 -22.78
N LEU A 254 22.66 7.69 -22.40
CA LEU A 254 24.09 7.49 -22.18
C LEU A 254 24.91 7.34 -23.48
N ARG A 255 24.27 7.01 -24.61
CA ARG A 255 24.97 6.84 -25.90
C ARG A 255 25.51 8.17 -26.42
N PRO A 256 26.76 8.25 -26.94
CA PRO A 256 27.35 9.50 -27.41
C PRO A 256 26.50 10.26 -28.44
N SER A 257 25.81 9.56 -29.34
CA SER A 257 24.98 10.13 -30.41
C SER A 257 23.83 11.01 -29.89
N ILE A 258 23.30 10.71 -28.71
CA ILE A 258 22.17 11.41 -28.09
C ILE A 258 22.63 12.19 -26.86
N GLY A 259 23.46 11.57 -26.01
CA GLY A 259 23.96 12.18 -24.78
C GLY A 259 24.73 13.48 -24.99
N ASN A 260 25.48 13.62 -26.08
CA ASN A 260 26.19 14.88 -26.40
C ASN A 260 25.25 16.02 -26.80
N LYS A 261 23.97 15.74 -27.07
CA LYS A 261 22.92 16.73 -27.33
C LYS A 261 22.09 17.07 -26.08
N LEU A 262 22.26 16.32 -25.00
CA LEU A 262 21.62 16.61 -23.72
C LEU A 262 22.36 17.77 -23.02
N PRO A 263 21.67 18.51 -22.14
CA PRO A 263 22.33 19.47 -21.27
C PRO A 263 23.49 18.83 -20.49
N GLU A 264 24.61 19.54 -20.40
CA GLU A 264 25.86 19.03 -19.84
C GLU A 264 25.68 18.48 -18.42
N ASP A 265 25.00 19.23 -17.56
CA ASP A 265 24.70 18.85 -16.18
C ASP A 265 23.91 17.53 -16.08
N LEU A 266 22.93 17.34 -16.97
CA LEU A 266 22.08 16.14 -17.00
C LEU A 266 22.87 14.92 -17.48
N HIS A 267 23.66 15.07 -18.54
CA HIS A 267 24.50 13.99 -19.08
C HIS A 267 25.58 13.58 -18.08
N ALA A 268 26.21 14.56 -17.42
CA ALA A 268 27.20 14.31 -16.37
C ALA A 268 26.60 13.53 -15.20
N TRP A 269 25.40 13.93 -14.74
CA TRP A 269 24.69 13.21 -13.68
C TRP A 269 24.33 11.78 -14.10
N LEU A 270 23.78 11.58 -15.30
CA LEU A 270 23.43 10.24 -15.82
C LEU A 270 24.67 9.33 -15.89
N LYS A 271 25.78 9.82 -16.45
CA LYS A 271 27.04 9.06 -16.48
C LYS A 271 27.50 8.70 -15.07
N ARG A 272 27.47 9.64 -14.14
CA ARG A 272 27.92 9.41 -12.75
C ARG A 272 27.06 8.38 -12.01
N CYS A 273 25.75 8.36 -12.25
CA CYS A 273 24.83 7.44 -11.58
C CYS A 273 24.83 6.02 -12.19
N PHE A 274 24.90 5.92 -13.52
CA PHE A 274 24.63 4.67 -14.24
C PHE A 274 25.87 4.06 -14.92
N THR A 275 27.08 4.44 -14.50
CA THR A 275 28.32 3.81 -14.96
C THR A 275 29.24 3.43 -13.81
N GLY A 276 30.26 2.62 -14.09
CA GLY A 276 31.32 2.28 -13.14
C GLY A 276 30.81 1.63 -11.84
N ASP A 277 31.33 2.09 -10.71
CA ASP A 277 31.04 1.51 -9.40
C ASP A 277 29.64 1.85 -8.86
N SER A 278 29.03 2.95 -9.31
CA SER A 278 27.65 3.33 -8.95
C SER A 278 26.63 2.36 -9.50
N LEU A 279 26.81 1.91 -10.74
CA LEU A 279 25.93 0.89 -11.32
C LEU A 279 26.06 -0.46 -10.57
N LYS A 280 27.27 -0.85 -10.18
CA LYS A 280 27.51 -2.04 -9.35
C LYS A 280 26.91 -1.92 -7.95
N LEU A 281 26.86 -0.70 -7.39
CA LEU A 281 26.20 -0.43 -6.12
C LEU A 281 24.68 -0.60 -6.27
N ILE A 282 24.06 0.02 -7.29
CA ILE A 282 22.64 -0.14 -7.59
C ILE A 282 22.29 -1.62 -7.72
N GLY A 283 23.05 -2.39 -8.52
CA GLY A 283 22.81 -3.82 -8.69
C GLY A 283 22.81 -4.61 -7.38
N ARG A 284 23.74 -4.30 -6.47
CA ARG A 284 23.79 -4.94 -5.13
C ARG A 284 22.59 -4.57 -4.27
N LEU A 285 22.14 -3.31 -4.30
CA LEU A 285 20.96 -2.88 -3.55
C LEU A 285 19.66 -3.44 -4.14
N LEU A 286 19.56 -3.60 -5.46
CA LEU A 286 18.40 -4.22 -6.10
C LEU A 286 18.19 -5.67 -5.64
N VAL A 287 19.27 -6.43 -5.43
CA VAL A 287 19.17 -7.79 -4.86
C VAL A 287 18.52 -7.74 -3.47
N LEU A 288 18.94 -6.81 -2.60
CA LEU A 288 18.30 -6.61 -1.29
C LEU A 288 16.82 -6.24 -1.44
N TYR A 289 16.50 -5.34 -2.37
CA TYR A 289 15.14 -4.82 -2.56
C TYR A 289 14.15 -5.85 -3.07
N ILE A 290 14.59 -6.91 -3.76
CA ILE A 290 13.72 -8.04 -4.12
C ILE A 290 13.18 -8.72 -2.85
N PHE A 291 14.00 -8.93 -1.83
CA PHE A 291 13.55 -9.52 -0.57
C PHE A 291 12.69 -8.56 0.25
N VAL A 292 13.00 -7.27 0.22
CA VAL A 292 12.16 -6.23 0.83
C VAL A 292 10.80 -6.15 0.12
N ALA A 293 10.73 -6.39 -1.19
CA ALA A 293 9.47 -6.44 -1.93
C ALA A 293 8.57 -7.59 -1.46
N PHE A 294 9.13 -8.76 -1.15
CA PHE A 294 8.35 -9.84 -0.52
C PHE A 294 7.78 -9.41 0.84
N PHE A 295 8.55 -8.66 1.64
CA PHE A 295 8.05 -8.15 2.92
C PHE A 295 6.84 -7.24 2.70
N TRP A 296 6.94 -6.31 1.75
CA TRP A 296 5.82 -5.41 1.42
C TRP A 296 4.60 -6.14 0.87
N SER A 297 4.79 -7.23 0.12
CA SER A 297 3.67 -8.06 -0.33
C SER A 297 2.82 -8.61 0.82
N LEU A 298 3.44 -9.02 1.92
CA LEU A 298 2.74 -9.51 3.11
C LEU A 298 2.21 -8.34 3.96
N TRP A 299 3.03 -7.33 4.21
CA TRP A 299 2.65 -6.18 5.03
C TRP A 299 1.46 -5.42 4.44
N ASP A 300 1.41 -5.20 3.13
CA ASP A 300 0.31 -4.45 2.53
C ASP A 300 -1.03 -5.20 2.49
N GLN A 301 -1.04 -6.52 2.73
CA GLN A 301 -2.27 -7.29 2.91
C GLN A 301 -2.97 -7.00 4.23
N SER A 302 -2.23 -6.57 5.27
CA SER A 302 -2.85 -6.16 6.53
C SER A 302 -3.45 -4.75 6.41
N ASN A 303 -2.84 -3.88 5.63
CA ASN A 303 -3.18 -2.46 5.54
C ASN A 303 -4.36 -2.20 4.58
N GLY A 304 -5.56 -2.68 4.94
CA GLY A 304 -6.81 -2.36 4.24
C GLY A 304 -7.22 -3.36 3.16
N ASN A 305 -6.70 -4.59 3.24
CA ASN A 305 -6.91 -5.63 2.22
C ASN A 305 -7.36 -6.96 2.85
N SER A 306 -6.66 -8.08 2.59
CA SER A 306 -7.09 -9.43 2.98
C SER A 306 -7.40 -9.59 4.47
N TRP A 307 -6.66 -8.92 5.36
CA TRP A 307 -6.93 -9.00 6.81
C TRP A 307 -8.22 -8.26 7.19
N THR A 308 -8.51 -7.14 6.53
CA THR A 308 -9.77 -6.41 6.68
C THR A 308 -10.95 -7.26 6.18
N ILE A 309 -10.79 -7.96 5.06
CA ILE A 309 -11.81 -8.88 4.54
C ILE A 309 -12.07 -10.02 5.53
N GLN A 310 -11.03 -10.62 6.11
CA GLN A 310 -11.19 -11.65 7.16
C GLN A 310 -11.95 -11.10 8.39
N ALA A 311 -11.65 -9.87 8.81
CA ALA A 311 -12.29 -9.21 9.94
C ALA A 311 -13.79 -8.93 9.74
N GLN A 312 -14.28 -8.91 8.49
CA GLN A 312 -15.71 -8.74 8.19
C GLN A 312 -16.55 -9.93 8.66
N SER A 313 -15.99 -11.14 8.82
CA SER A 313 -16.77 -12.30 9.25
C SER A 313 -17.48 -12.06 10.59
N ALA A 314 -18.75 -12.47 10.70
CA ALA A 314 -19.51 -12.42 11.96
C ALA A 314 -18.94 -13.37 13.03
N LEU A 315 -18.14 -14.36 12.62
CA LEU A 315 -17.40 -15.23 13.53
C LEU A 315 -16.11 -14.59 14.07
N MET A 316 -15.74 -13.39 13.61
CA MET A 316 -14.72 -12.57 14.27
C MET A 316 -15.41 -11.69 15.31
N ASP A 317 -15.19 -11.98 16.59
CA ASP A 317 -15.70 -11.16 17.69
C ASP A 317 -14.93 -9.83 17.76
N LYS A 318 -15.67 -8.76 17.46
CA LYS A 318 -15.20 -7.38 17.31
C LYS A 318 -15.33 -6.55 18.60
N HIS A 319 -15.84 -7.11 19.70
CA HIS A 319 -15.96 -6.43 20.99
C HIS A 319 -14.66 -6.51 21.79
N LEU A 320 -13.69 -5.63 21.48
CA LEU A 320 -12.36 -5.66 22.13
C LEU A 320 -12.43 -5.65 23.66
N LEU A 321 -13.32 -4.83 24.22
CA LEU A 321 -13.46 -4.64 25.66
C LEU A 321 -14.63 -5.43 26.24
N GLY A 322 -15.17 -6.42 25.51
CA GLY A 322 -16.28 -7.24 25.97
C GLY A 322 -16.01 -7.94 27.30
N PHE A 323 -14.74 -8.26 27.60
CA PHE A 323 -14.33 -8.81 28.91
C PHE A 323 -14.59 -7.87 30.10
N MET A 324 -14.81 -6.58 29.85
CA MET A 324 -15.18 -5.58 30.86
C MET A 324 -16.68 -5.49 31.09
N SER A 325 -17.49 -6.34 30.45
CA SER A 325 -18.94 -6.40 30.67
C SER A 325 -19.23 -6.62 32.15
N GLY A 326 -20.02 -5.73 32.77
CA GLY A 326 -20.36 -5.79 34.20
C GLY A 326 -19.46 -4.99 35.13
N VAL A 327 -18.41 -4.32 34.62
CA VAL A 327 -17.64 -3.33 35.40
C VAL A 327 -18.36 -1.99 35.35
N SER A 328 -18.79 -1.48 36.50
CA SER A 328 -19.48 -0.19 36.62
C SER A 328 -18.63 0.93 36.00
N GLY A 329 -19.21 1.67 35.04
CA GLY A 329 -18.54 2.76 34.32
C GLY A 329 -17.88 2.37 33.00
N PHE A 330 -17.81 1.08 32.64
CA PHE A 330 -17.23 0.61 31.37
C PHE A 330 -18.24 -0.03 30.41
N GLU A 331 -19.54 0.08 30.68
CA GLU A 331 -20.62 -0.54 29.91
C GLU A 331 -20.59 -0.14 28.42
N SER A 332 -20.47 1.16 28.13
CA SER A 332 -20.39 1.65 26.74
C SER A 332 -19.12 1.18 26.03
N ALA A 333 -18.00 1.06 26.76
CA ALA A 333 -16.75 0.58 26.19
C ALA A 333 -16.80 -0.92 25.92
N ALA A 334 -17.43 -1.69 26.82
CA ALA A 334 -17.60 -3.14 26.67
C ALA A 334 -18.58 -3.51 25.55
N ALA A 335 -19.60 -2.68 25.30
CA ALA A 335 -20.57 -2.85 24.22
C ALA A 335 -20.10 -2.29 22.86
N TRP A 336 -18.95 -1.61 22.81
CA TRP A 336 -18.46 -1.03 21.56
C TRP A 336 -17.94 -2.13 20.61
N GLU A 337 -18.51 -2.16 19.41
CA GLU A 337 -18.09 -3.03 18.32
C GLU A 337 -17.17 -2.26 17.37
N MET A 338 -15.95 -2.76 17.17
CA MET A 338 -14.99 -2.15 16.25
C MET A 338 -15.30 -2.53 14.80
N LEU A 339 -15.27 -1.56 13.88
CA LEU A 339 -15.38 -1.85 12.44
C LEU A 339 -14.15 -2.61 11.93
N PRO A 340 -14.31 -3.56 10.98
CA PRO A 340 -13.20 -4.37 10.45
C PRO A 340 -11.99 -3.55 9.99
N ALA A 341 -12.21 -2.43 9.32
CA ALA A 341 -11.12 -1.58 8.80
C ALA A 341 -10.33 -0.85 9.91
N GLN A 342 -10.94 -0.60 11.08
CA GLN A 342 -10.32 0.16 12.18
C GLN A 342 -9.18 -0.60 12.86
N VAL A 343 -9.08 -1.92 12.69
CA VAL A 343 -7.96 -2.72 13.23
C VAL A 343 -6.60 -2.20 12.77
N GLN A 344 -6.52 -1.53 11.61
CA GLN A 344 -5.29 -0.96 11.07
C GLN A 344 -4.67 0.12 11.97
N VAL A 345 -5.46 0.77 12.85
CA VAL A 345 -4.97 1.79 13.81
C VAL A 345 -3.85 1.24 14.70
N VAL A 346 -3.91 -0.05 15.04
CA VAL A 346 -2.98 -0.65 15.99
C VAL A 346 -1.53 -0.65 15.48
N ASN A 347 -1.30 -0.69 14.15
CA ASN A 347 0.05 -0.69 13.59
C ASN A 347 0.81 0.60 13.97
N GLY A 348 0.19 1.78 13.80
CA GLY A 348 0.83 3.06 14.15
C GLY A 348 1.15 3.16 15.65
N ILE A 349 0.27 2.65 16.51
CA ILE A 349 0.49 2.57 17.96
C ILE A 349 1.65 1.62 18.28
N PHE A 350 1.69 0.45 17.65
CA PHE A 350 2.74 -0.54 17.89
C PHE A 350 4.10 -0.08 17.40
N ILE A 351 4.21 0.70 16.31
CA ILE A 351 5.51 1.23 15.88
C ILE A 351 6.11 2.13 16.97
N LEU A 352 5.29 3.02 17.55
CA LEU A 352 5.73 3.94 18.60
C LEU A 352 6.25 3.21 19.85
N ILE A 353 5.69 2.02 20.15
CA ILE A 353 6.09 1.19 21.29
C ILE A 353 7.28 0.30 20.93
N LEU A 354 7.23 -0.39 19.79
CA LEU A 354 8.19 -1.41 19.41
C LEU A 354 9.52 -0.81 18.98
N VAL A 355 9.58 0.37 18.36
CA VAL A 355 10.86 0.99 17.98
C VAL A 355 11.79 1.20 19.20
N PRO A 356 11.34 1.85 20.30
CA PRO A 356 12.13 1.93 21.53
C PRO A 356 12.46 0.55 22.13
N VAL A 357 11.49 -0.37 22.19
CA VAL A 357 11.70 -1.71 22.75
C VAL A 357 12.79 -2.46 21.98
N PHE A 358 12.76 -2.43 20.65
CA PHE A 358 13.78 -3.06 19.83
C PHE A 358 15.15 -2.40 20.02
N THR A 359 15.18 -1.07 20.06
CA THR A 359 16.42 -0.30 20.17
C THR A 359 17.12 -0.47 21.51
N PHE A 360 16.37 -0.38 22.61
CA PHE A 360 16.95 -0.34 23.96
C PHE A 360 16.93 -1.69 24.68
N VAL A 361 16.10 -2.65 24.25
CA VAL A 361 15.96 -3.95 24.91
C VAL A 361 16.37 -5.09 23.98
N ILE A 362 15.69 -5.27 22.84
CA ILE A 362 15.89 -6.47 22.01
C ILE A 362 17.29 -6.49 21.36
N TYR A 363 17.72 -5.42 20.69
CA TYR A 363 19.03 -5.40 20.03
C TYR A 363 20.19 -5.55 21.01
N PRO A 364 20.23 -4.87 22.18
CA PRO A 364 21.27 -5.10 23.18
C PRO A 364 21.27 -6.53 23.74
N LEU A 365 20.10 -7.14 23.95
CA LEU A 365 20.01 -8.53 24.40
C LEU A 365 20.52 -9.52 23.36
N LEU A 366 20.12 -9.38 22.10
CA LEU A 366 20.63 -10.21 21.00
C LEU A 366 22.14 -10.00 20.82
N GLY A 367 22.62 -8.77 21.02
CA GLY A 367 24.02 -8.40 21.00
C GLY A 367 24.90 -9.16 22.00
N LYS A 368 24.32 -9.75 23.06
CA LYS A 368 25.04 -10.62 24.00
C LYS A 368 25.40 -11.99 23.39
N PHE A 369 24.66 -12.44 22.38
CA PHE A 369 24.83 -13.76 21.77
C PHE A 369 25.53 -13.68 20.40
N PHE A 370 25.23 -12.67 19.59
CA PHE A 370 25.82 -12.48 18.27
C PHE A 370 25.81 -11.01 17.83
N THR A 371 26.68 -10.64 16.90
CA THR A 371 26.70 -9.29 16.32
C THR A 371 25.44 -9.01 15.51
N VAL A 372 24.67 -7.98 15.90
CA VAL A 372 23.40 -7.62 15.25
C VAL A 372 23.66 -6.67 14.07
N THR A 373 23.97 -7.22 12.89
CA THR A 373 24.17 -6.44 11.66
C THR A 373 22.83 -6.05 11.00
N PRO A 374 22.78 -4.99 10.17
CA PRO A 374 21.57 -4.60 9.44
C PRO A 374 20.97 -5.74 8.60
N LEU A 375 21.82 -6.49 7.89
CA LEU A 375 21.35 -7.63 7.08
C LEU A 375 20.80 -8.76 7.96
N ARG A 376 21.38 -9.02 9.14
CA ARG A 376 20.80 -10.00 10.10
C ARG A 376 19.44 -9.55 10.62
N LYS A 377 19.26 -8.26 10.91
CA LYS A 377 17.95 -7.71 11.31
C LYS A 377 16.91 -7.93 10.21
N ILE A 378 17.22 -7.59 8.96
CA ILE A 378 16.33 -7.82 7.82
C ILE A 378 15.98 -9.31 7.71
N GLY A 379 16.98 -10.20 7.78
CA GLY A 379 16.74 -11.64 7.74
C GLY A 379 15.82 -12.15 8.85
N MET A 380 16.03 -11.72 10.10
CA MET A 380 15.12 -12.04 11.21
C MET A 380 13.71 -11.51 10.94
N GLY A 381 13.59 -10.30 10.42
CA GLY A 381 12.30 -9.69 10.09
C GLY A 381 11.51 -10.45 9.01
N LEU A 382 12.18 -11.03 8.02
CA LEU A 382 11.54 -11.89 7.01
C LEU A 382 10.94 -13.17 7.64
N PHE A 383 11.59 -13.78 8.62
CA PHE A 383 10.98 -14.88 9.39
C PHE A 383 9.83 -14.39 10.27
N THR A 384 9.98 -13.23 10.92
CA THR A 384 8.97 -12.66 11.79
C THR A 384 7.67 -12.33 11.04
N VAL A 385 7.75 -11.77 9.82
CA VAL A 385 6.55 -11.47 9.02
C VAL A 385 5.86 -12.76 8.53
N ALA A 386 6.61 -13.84 8.26
CA ALA A 386 5.99 -15.14 7.97
C ALA A 386 5.18 -15.67 9.18
N ALA A 387 5.69 -15.47 10.40
CA ALA A 387 5.01 -15.89 11.62
C ALA A 387 3.67 -15.15 11.85
N SER A 388 3.54 -13.87 11.47
CA SER A 388 2.25 -13.18 11.56
C SER A 388 1.19 -13.80 10.64
N PHE A 389 1.58 -14.27 9.45
CA PHE A 389 0.69 -14.95 8.52
C PHE A 389 0.27 -16.34 8.99
N LEU A 390 1.09 -17.03 9.80
CA LEU A 390 0.66 -18.27 10.45
C LEU A 390 -0.48 -18.04 11.44
N ILE A 391 -0.44 -16.93 12.19
CA ILE A 391 -1.53 -16.55 13.10
C ILE A 391 -2.81 -16.26 12.29
N VAL A 392 -2.71 -15.50 11.21
CA VAL A 392 -3.86 -15.16 10.36
C VAL A 392 -4.43 -16.37 9.62
N ALA A 393 -3.57 -17.29 9.18
CA ALA A 393 -3.99 -18.58 8.64
C ALA A 393 -4.76 -19.40 9.68
N TRP A 394 -4.26 -19.47 10.91
CA TRP A 394 -4.95 -20.15 12.00
C TRP A 394 -6.32 -19.51 12.29
N ILE A 395 -6.40 -18.18 12.34
CA ILE A 395 -7.67 -17.46 12.49
C ILE A 395 -8.66 -17.86 11.39
N GLU A 396 -8.22 -17.87 10.12
CA GLU A 396 -9.08 -18.24 8.99
C GLU A 396 -9.60 -19.67 9.11
N GLN A 397 -8.72 -20.61 9.49
CA GLN A 397 -9.09 -22.00 9.69
C GLN A 397 -10.18 -22.14 10.77
N ARG A 398 -10.00 -21.49 11.92
CA ARG A 398 -10.96 -21.53 13.03
C ARG A 398 -12.30 -20.93 12.64
N ILE A 399 -12.27 -19.82 11.90
CA ILE A 399 -13.48 -19.22 11.33
C ILE A 399 -14.13 -20.25 10.41
N GLN A 400 -13.44 -20.84 9.41
CA GLN A 400 -14.00 -21.87 8.52
C GLN A 400 -14.64 -23.07 9.23
N GLU A 401 -14.03 -23.56 10.31
CA GLU A 401 -14.58 -24.62 11.17
C GLU A 401 -15.85 -24.21 11.94
N GLY A 402 -16.26 -22.93 11.87
CA GLY A 402 -17.48 -22.41 12.49
C GLY A 402 -17.27 -21.84 13.88
N HIS A 403 -16.03 -21.66 14.32
CA HIS A 403 -15.74 -21.12 15.65
C HIS A 403 -15.68 -19.60 15.65
N VAL A 404 -16.17 -19.02 16.75
CA VAL A 404 -15.97 -17.60 17.03
C VAL A 404 -14.53 -17.37 17.50
N VAL A 405 -13.85 -16.40 16.89
CA VAL A 405 -12.46 -16.03 17.17
C VAL A 405 -12.43 -14.57 17.60
N SER A 406 -11.72 -14.28 18.69
CA SER A 406 -11.57 -12.89 19.16
C SER A 406 -10.65 -12.08 18.25
N MET A 407 -11.02 -10.82 17.98
CA MET A 407 -10.20 -9.83 17.27
C MET A 407 -8.80 -9.63 17.90
N TRP A 408 -8.64 -9.93 19.20
CA TRP A 408 -7.33 -9.89 19.86
C TRP A 408 -6.27 -10.79 19.21
N TRP A 409 -6.68 -11.90 18.57
CA TRP A 409 -5.76 -12.72 17.79
C TRP A 409 -5.24 -11.99 16.56
N GLN A 410 -6.09 -11.26 15.84
CA GLN A 410 -5.65 -10.48 14.70
C GLN A 410 -4.76 -9.30 15.16
N ILE A 411 -5.08 -8.67 16.29
CA ILE A 411 -4.23 -7.64 16.92
C ILE A 411 -2.86 -8.23 17.29
N SER A 412 -2.80 -9.47 17.79
CA SER A 412 -1.52 -10.15 18.06
C SER A 412 -0.70 -10.39 16.79
N ALA A 413 -1.37 -10.71 15.66
CA ALA A 413 -0.70 -10.82 14.37
C ALA A 413 -0.13 -9.47 13.92
N TYR A 414 -0.82 -8.35 14.20
CA TYR A 414 -0.28 -7.00 13.99
C TYR A 414 0.95 -6.71 14.85
N VAL A 415 1.00 -7.14 16.11
CA VAL A 415 2.22 -6.99 16.94
C VAL A 415 3.42 -7.66 16.28
N VAL A 416 3.24 -8.89 15.81
CA VAL A 416 4.30 -9.66 15.12
C VAL A 416 4.66 -9.00 13.79
N LEU A 417 3.66 -8.55 13.02
CA LEU A 417 3.86 -7.83 11.76
C LEU A 417 4.66 -6.53 11.96
N THR A 418 4.30 -5.73 12.96
CA THR A 418 5.00 -4.46 13.26
C THR A 418 6.41 -4.72 13.79
N ALA A 419 6.64 -5.79 14.57
CA ALA A 419 7.98 -6.21 14.94
C ALA A 419 8.84 -6.52 13.70
N ALA A 420 8.27 -7.20 12.70
CA ALA A 420 8.93 -7.43 11.43
C ALA A 420 9.20 -6.12 10.65
N GLU A 421 8.29 -5.17 10.69
CA GLU A 421 8.46 -3.85 10.06
C GLU A 421 9.65 -3.08 10.64
N VAL A 422 9.83 -3.09 11.96
CA VAL A 422 10.99 -2.48 12.63
C VAL A 422 12.30 -3.15 12.19
N LEU A 423 12.28 -4.48 12.01
CA LEU A 423 13.43 -5.27 11.58
C LEU A 423 13.79 -5.09 10.10
N VAL A 424 12.78 -5.02 9.21
CA VAL A 424 12.97 -4.96 7.76
C VAL A 424 12.93 -3.53 7.25
N SER A 425 11.79 -2.85 7.34
CA SER A 425 11.53 -1.57 6.68
C SER A 425 12.49 -0.48 7.16
N ILE A 426 12.54 -0.23 8.48
CA ILE A 426 13.39 0.82 9.07
C ILE A 426 14.87 0.52 8.79
N THR A 427 15.30 -0.72 9.03
CA THR A 427 16.70 -1.13 8.83
C THR A 427 17.11 -1.05 7.35
N ALA A 428 16.27 -1.51 6.43
CA ALA A 428 16.56 -1.48 4.99
C ALA A 428 16.64 -0.04 4.48
N LEU A 429 15.76 0.84 4.94
CA LEU A 429 15.78 2.26 4.61
C LEU A 429 17.09 2.92 5.07
N GLU A 430 17.47 2.72 6.34
CA GLU A 430 18.72 3.25 6.89
C GLU A 430 19.96 2.68 6.20
N TYR A 431 19.96 1.38 5.92
CA TYR A 431 21.05 0.71 5.22
C TYR A 431 21.22 1.29 3.82
N SER A 432 20.13 1.44 3.08
CA SER A 432 20.12 2.02 1.73
C SER A 432 20.66 3.45 1.72
N TYR A 433 20.25 4.24 2.71
CA TYR A 433 20.72 5.61 2.87
C TYR A 433 22.24 5.69 3.14
N LYS A 434 22.78 4.77 3.96
CA LYS A 434 24.21 4.69 4.31
C LYS A 434 25.08 4.14 3.16
N GLN A 435 24.51 3.30 2.30
CA GLN A 435 25.20 2.73 1.13
C GLN A 435 25.17 3.66 -0.09
N ALA A 436 24.29 4.68 -0.12
CA ALA A 436 24.14 5.56 -1.26
C ALA A 436 25.12 6.75 -1.26
N PRO A 437 25.88 6.98 -2.35
CA PRO A 437 26.64 8.21 -2.57
C PRO A 437 25.73 9.44 -2.55
N LEU A 438 26.25 10.58 -2.08
CA LEU A 438 25.47 11.81 -1.88
C LEU A 438 24.71 12.26 -3.13
N TYR A 439 25.30 12.13 -4.33
CA TYR A 439 24.72 12.59 -5.59
C TYR A 439 23.60 11.70 -6.15
N MET A 440 23.41 10.49 -5.61
CA MET A 440 22.37 9.55 -6.07
C MET A 440 21.47 9.06 -4.93
N LYS A 441 21.55 9.71 -3.77
CA LYS A 441 20.82 9.31 -2.56
C LYS A 441 19.31 9.32 -2.77
N SER A 442 18.75 10.40 -3.31
CA SER A 442 17.31 10.47 -3.65
C SER A 442 16.88 9.35 -4.60
N PHE A 443 17.70 9.03 -5.60
CA PHE A 443 17.41 7.95 -6.55
C PHE A 443 17.42 6.57 -5.87
N VAL A 444 18.40 6.28 -5.00
CA VAL A 444 18.44 5.03 -4.23
C VAL A 444 17.24 4.89 -3.30
N MET A 445 16.76 6.00 -2.71
CA MET A 445 15.54 6.02 -1.91
C MET A 445 14.28 5.75 -2.76
N SER A 446 14.21 6.29 -3.98
CA SER A 446 13.13 5.95 -4.92
C SER A 446 13.17 4.48 -5.34
N LEU A 447 14.37 3.88 -5.48
CA LEU A 447 14.50 2.44 -5.72
C LEU A 447 14.04 1.60 -4.52
N PHE A 448 14.22 2.08 -3.28
CA PHE A 448 13.63 1.44 -2.11
C PHE A 448 12.11 1.48 -2.17
N LEU A 449 11.50 2.63 -2.49
CA LEU A 449 10.04 2.73 -2.62
C LEU A 449 9.50 1.87 -3.77
N LEU A 450 10.27 1.70 -4.84
CA LEU A 450 9.95 0.77 -5.92
C LEU A 450 9.78 -0.67 -5.41
N SER A 451 10.50 -1.09 -4.36
CA SER A 451 10.29 -2.41 -3.76
C SER A 451 8.88 -2.59 -3.18
N VAL A 452 8.28 -1.53 -2.64
CA VAL A 452 6.88 -1.52 -2.18
C VAL A 452 5.94 -1.73 -3.36
N SER A 453 6.20 -1.04 -4.48
CA SER A 453 5.43 -1.21 -5.71
C SER A 453 5.49 -2.64 -6.23
N VAL A 454 6.70 -3.22 -6.33
CA VAL A 454 6.88 -4.61 -6.78
C VAL A 454 6.18 -5.60 -5.85
N GLY A 455 6.24 -5.40 -4.53
CA GLY A 455 5.54 -6.25 -3.56
C GLY A 455 4.02 -6.27 -3.77
N ASN A 456 3.43 -5.09 -4.01
CA ASN A 456 2.00 -4.99 -4.27
C ASN A 456 1.59 -5.57 -5.63
N ILE A 457 2.41 -5.41 -6.69
CA ILE A 457 2.13 -6.06 -7.99
C ILE A 457 2.16 -7.58 -7.83
N PHE A 458 3.10 -8.11 -7.04
CA PHE A 458 3.16 -9.53 -6.76
C PHE A 458 1.87 -10.01 -6.07
N THR A 459 1.40 -9.29 -5.04
CA THR A 459 0.11 -9.59 -4.38
C THR A 459 -1.06 -9.54 -5.36
N ALA A 460 -1.15 -8.51 -6.21
CA ALA A 460 -2.21 -8.40 -7.22
C ALA A 460 -2.18 -9.56 -8.22
N ALA A 461 -0.99 -9.96 -8.66
CA ALA A 461 -0.82 -11.09 -9.57
C ALA A 461 -1.28 -12.40 -8.95
N VAL A 462 -0.90 -12.69 -7.70
CA VAL A 462 -1.38 -13.88 -6.98
C VAL A 462 -2.90 -13.88 -6.87
N ASN A 463 -3.51 -12.73 -6.55
CA ASN A 463 -4.96 -12.60 -6.44
C ASN A 463 -5.68 -12.82 -7.77
N ASP A 464 -5.09 -12.43 -8.90
CA ASP A 464 -5.67 -12.71 -10.22
C ASP A 464 -5.52 -14.18 -10.60
N TYR A 465 -4.32 -14.76 -10.40
CA TYR A 465 -4.02 -16.13 -10.80
C TYR A 465 -4.79 -17.16 -9.99
N MET A 466 -5.21 -16.83 -8.77
CA MET A 466 -5.99 -17.75 -7.95
C MET A 466 -7.46 -17.86 -8.38
N VAL A 467 -7.96 -16.91 -9.18
CA VAL A 467 -9.35 -16.90 -9.65
C VAL A 467 -9.52 -17.85 -10.83
N GLU A 468 -10.42 -18.82 -10.68
CA GLU A 468 -10.74 -19.83 -11.68
C GLU A 468 -12.17 -19.62 -12.20
N PRO A 469 -12.37 -19.36 -13.51
CA PRO A 469 -13.70 -19.19 -14.07
C PRO A 469 -14.47 -20.51 -14.06
N LEU A 470 -15.75 -20.43 -13.70
CA LEU A 470 -16.66 -21.57 -13.61
C LEU A 470 -17.68 -21.53 -14.74
N LYS A 471 -17.94 -22.70 -15.32
CA LYS A 471 -19.03 -22.89 -16.26
C LYS A 471 -20.32 -23.21 -15.50
N THR A 472 -21.12 -22.18 -15.28
CA THR A 472 -22.46 -22.27 -14.68
C THR A 472 -23.48 -22.74 -15.71
N GLU A 473 -24.30 -23.72 -15.34
CA GLU A 473 -25.35 -24.27 -16.19
C GLU A 473 -26.71 -23.64 -15.89
N SER A 474 -27.01 -23.39 -14.61
CA SER A 474 -28.19 -22.66 -14.16
C SER A 474 -28.04 -22.21 -12.72
N VAL A 475 -28.86 -21.24 -12.30
CA VAL A 475 -29.03 -20.88 -10.88
C VAL A 475 -30.49 -21.07 -10.52
N SER A 476 -30.76 -21.92 -9.53
CA SER A 476 -32.09 -22.12 -8.97
C SER A 476 -32.30 -21.13 -7.83
N THR A 477 -33.32 -20.28 -7.96
CA THR A 477 -33.67 -19.23 -7.00
C THR A 477 -34.80 -19.70 -6.06
N GLY A 478 -34.95 -19.05 -4.90
CA GLY A 478 -35.95 -19.40 -3.88
C GLY A 478 -35.49 -19.07 -2.45
N GLU A 479 -35.96 -19.84 -1.47
CA GLU A 479 -35.47 -19.75 -0.07
C GLU A 479 -33.97 -20.09 0.03
N GLN A 480 -33.50 -20.95 -0.87
CA GLN A 480 -32.10 -21.33 -1.00
C GLN A 480 -31.64 -21.16 -2.44
N THR A 481 -30.52 -20.48 -2.62
CA THR A 481 -29.89 -20.31 -3.93
C THR A 481 -28.96 -21.49 -4.23
N TRP A 482 -29.24 -22.22 -5.30
CA TRP A 482 -28.40 -23.31 -5.79
C TRP A 482 -27.80 -22.98 -7.14
N VAL A 483 -26.55 -23.35 -7.36
CA VAL A 483 -25.78 -23.06 -8.58
C VAL A 483 -25.39 -24.39 -9.18
N ALA A 484 -25.94 -24.72 -10.35
CA ALA A 484 -25.55 -25.88 -11.12
C ALA A 484 -24.27 -25.57 -11.90
N LEU A 485 -23.26 -26.42 -11.75
CA LEU A 485 -21.93 -26.26 -12.31
C LEU A 485 -21.59 -27.50 -13.14
N SER A 486 -20.77 -27.35 -14.18
CA SER A 486 -20.35 -28.49 -15.00
C SER A 486 -19.67 -29.63 -14.23
N LYS A 487 -19.00 -29.31 -13.11
CA LYS A 487 -18.38 -30.27 -12.20
C LYS A 487 -18.22 -29.65 -10.81
N VAL A 488 -18.50 -30.42 -9.76
CA VAL A 488 -18.35 -30.00 -8.36
C VAL A 488 -17.34 -30.81 -7.55
N ASP A 489 -16.73 -31.85 -8.13
CA ASP A 489 -15.74 -32.67 -7.41
C ASP A 489 -14.52 -31.84 -6.99
N GLY A 490 -14.15 -31.94 -5.71
CA GLY A 490 -12.99 -31.26 -5.14
C GLY A 490 -13.30 -29.90 -4.51
N TYR A 491 -14.53 -29.38 -4.64
CA TYR A 491 -14.95 -28.22 -3.85
C TYR A 491 -15.15 -28.57 -2.38
N VAL A 492 -15.02 -27.56 -1.53
CA VAL A 492 -15.19 -27.69 -0.09
C VAL A 492 -16.15 -26.63 0.46
N THR A 493 -16.84 -26.96 1.53
CA THR A 493 -17.67 -26.00 2.27
C THR A 493 -16.80 -24.83 2.75
N GLY A 494 -17.31 -23.61 2.62
CA GLY A 494 -16.59 -22.37 2.94
C GLY A 494 -15.67 -21.87 1.83
N GLN A 495 -15.58 -22.56 0.69
CA GLN A 495 -14.89 -22.04 -0.49
C GLN A 495 -15.66 -20.86 -1.09
N LYS A 496 -14.92 -19.85 -1.53
CA LYS A 496 -15.46 -18.62 -2.11
C LYS A 496 -15.94 -18.86 -3.55
N ILE A 497 -17.06 -18.26 -3.90
CA ILE A 497 -17.63 -18.22 -5.24
C ILE A 497 -18.05 -16.79 -5.54
N ASP A 498 -17.55 -16.24 -6.65
CA ASP A 498 -17.80 -14.87 -7.07
C ASP A 498 -18.78 -14.84 -8.22
N PHE A 499 -19.71 -13.90 -8.16
CA PHE A 499 -20.61 -13.55 -9.25
C PHE A 499 -20.28 -12.15 -9.76
N ASN A 500 -20.02 -12.04 -11.05
CA ASN A 500 -19.80 -10.77 -11.73
C ASN A 500 -20.86 -10.55 -12.81
N GLY A 501 -21.17 -9.28 -13.05
CA GLY A 501 -22.11 -8.84 -14.07
C GLY A 501 -23.58 -8.83 -13.62
N GLU A 502 -24.41 -8.14 -14.40
CA GLU A 502 -25.86 -8.11 -14.18
C GLU A 502 -26.49 -9.42 -14.68
N ASN A 503 -26.59 -10.39 -13.79
CA ASN A 503 -27.09 -11.74 -14.11
C ASN A 503 -28.60 -11.94 -13.91
N GLY A 504 -29.35 -10.88 -13.57
CA GLY A 504 -30.81 -10.92 -13.47
C GLY A 504 -31.37 -11.61 -12.22
N VAL A 505 -30.52 -12.03 -11.29
CA VAL A 505 -30.92 -12.59 -9.99
C VAL A 505 -30.73 -11.55 -8.89
N GLU A 506 -31.74 -11.41 -8.04
CA GLU A 506 -31.70 -10.59 -6.83
C GLU A 506 -31.57 -11.49 -5.60
N VAL A 507 -30.61 -11.17 -4.73
CA VAL A 507 -30.43 -11.76 -3.41
C VAL A 507 -31.23 -10.98 -2.38
N ILE A 508 -31.89 -11.72 -1.48
CA ILE A 508 -32.57 -11.19 -0.31
C ILE A 508 -31.70 -11.53 0.91
N THR A 509 -31.13 -10.50 1.52
CA THR A 509 -30.28 -10.64 2.71
C THR A 509 -31.12 -10.89 3.97
N ALA A 510 -30.47 -11.34 5.04
CA ALA A 510 -31.15 -11.71 6.29
C ALA A 510 -31.89 -10.55 6.99
N ASP A 511 -31.52 -9.30 6.69
CA ASP A 511 -32.17 -8.07 7.14
C ASP A 511 -33.32 -7.61 6.20
N GLY A 512 -33.60 -8.37 5.14
CA GLY A 512 -34.66 -8.09 4.17
C GLY A 512 -34.26 -7.11 3.07
N SER A 513 -33.00 -6.65 3.03
CA SER A 513 -32.49 -5.84 1.93
C SER A 513 -32.40 -6.67 0.64
N LYS A 514 -32.54 -6.00 -0.50
CA LYS A 514 -32.42 -6.63 -1.82
C LYS A 514 -31.20 -6.07 -2.54
N GLY A 515 -30.43 -6.95 -3.14
CA GLY A 515 -29.29 -6.58 -3.98
C GLY A 515 -29.11 -7.55 -5.13
N PRO A 516 -28.29 -7.22 -6.14
CA PRO A 516 -27.95 -8.17 -7.19
C PRO A 516 -27.18 -9.38 -6.61
N LEU A 517 -27.30 -10.55 -7.24
CA LEU A 517 -26.38 -11.67 -7.00
C LEU A 517 -25.01 -11.32 -7.56
N ALA A 518 -24.25 -10.49 -6.83
CA ALA A 518 -22.94 -10.01 -7.26
C ALA A 518 -21.97 -9.95 -6.07
N GLY A 519 -20.69 -10.13 -6.35
CA GLY A 519 -19.63 -10.23 -5.34
C GLY A 519 -19.42 -11.65 -4.84
N THR A 520 -18.81 -11.76 -3.66
CA THR A 520 -18.35 -13.05 -3.09
C THR A 520 -19.38 -13.67 -2.16
N PHE A 521 -19.68 -14.95 -2.40
CA PHE A 521 -20.45 -15.83 -1.53
C PHE A 521 -19.62 -17.04 -1.14
N LEU A 522 -20.13 -17.86 -0.23
CA LEU A 522 -19.47 -19.11 0.19
C LEU A 522 -20.30 -20.32 -0.19
N ILE A 523 -19.63 -21.44 -0.49
CA ILE A 523 -20.28 -22.74 -0.66
C ILE A 523 -20.73 -23.25 0.71
N ALA A 524 -22.03 -23.41 0.89
CA ALA A 524 -22.63 -23.95 2.10
C ALA A 524 -22.71 -25.49 2.07
N GLU A 525 -23.10 -26.03 0.92
CA GLU A 525 -23.37 -27.45 0.71
C GLU A 525 -23.04 -27.82 -0.74
N ILE A 526 -22.59 -29.06 -0.94
CA ILE A 526 -22.19 -29.60 -2.25
C ILE A 526 -23.04 -30.83 -2.52
N ASP A 527 -23.85 -30.77 -3.58
CA ASP A 527 -24.64 -31.89 -4.07
C ASP A 527 -23.93 -32.46 -5.31
N VAL A 528 -23.11 -33.49 -5.08
CA VAL A 528 -22.32 -34.16 -6.11
C VAL A 528 -23.21 -34.88 -7.12
N ALA A 529 -24.34 -35.46 -6.67
CA ALA A 529 -25.25 -36.16 -7.57
C ALA A 529 -25.97 -35.20 -8.53
N GLY A 530 -26.30 -34.01 -8.04
CA GLY A 530 -26.94 -32.94 -8.81
C GLY A 530 -25.97 -31.97 -9.50
N ASN A 531 -24.64 -32.17 -9.39
CA ASN A 531 -23.62 -31.24 -9.88
C ASN A 531 -23.89 -29.77 -9.51
N ARG A 532 -24.27 -29.52 -8.26
CA ARG A 532 -24.66 -28.18 -7.81
C ARG A 532 -24.16 -27.87 -6.42
N VAL A 533 -24.00 -26.57 -6.15
CA VAL A 533 -23.59 -26.05 -4.84
C VAL A 533 -24.64 -25.08 -4.29
N ARG A 534 -24.86 -25.11 -2.98
CA ARG A 534 -25.73 -24.14 -2.31
C ARG A 534 -24.91 -22.96 -1.81
N LEU A 535 -25.43 -21.74 -1.99
CA LEU A 535 -24.78 -20.53 -1.51
C LEU A 535 -25.16 -20.19 -0.07
N MET A 536 -24.18 -19.66 0.67
CA MET A 536 -24.38 -18.92 1.92
C MET A 536 -23.69 -17.56 1.87
N ASP A 537 -24.20 -16.63 2.69
CA ASP A 537 -23.60 -15.33 2.89
C ASP A 537 -22.20 -15.43 3.53
N LYS A 538 -21.27 -14.57 3.10
CA LYS A 538 -19.88 -14.64 3.57
C LYS A 538 -19.69 -14.13 5.00
N VAL A 539 -20.53 -13.20 5.45
CA VAL A 539 -20.40 -12.53 6.75
C VAL A 539 -21.03 -13.39 7.84
N TYR A 540 -22.32 -13.68 7.72
CA TYR A 540 -23.15 -14.38 8.69
C TYR A 540 -23.24 -15.89 8.47
N ARG A 541 -22.80 -16.40 7.31
CA ARG A 541 -22.81 -17.83 6.97
C ARG A 541 -24.19 -18.47 7.07
N LYS A 542 -25.20 -17.71 6.63
CA LYS A 542 -26.59 -18.16 6.53
C LYS A 542 -26.94 -18.44 5.07
N PRO A 543 -27.88 -19.36 4.78
CA PRO A 543 -28.35 -19.60 3.42
C PRO A 543 -28.80 -18.31 2.73
N VAL A 544 -28.47 -18.18 1.45
CA VAL A 544 -28.86 -17.03 0.63
C VAL A 544 -30.20 -17.30 -0.03
N SER A 545 -31.20 -16.46 0.25
CA SER A 545 -32.45 -16.44 -0.52
C SER A 545 -32.29 -15.55 -1.74
N SER A 546 -32.91 -15.94 -2.85
CA SER A 546 -32.86 -15.18 -4.10
C SER A 546 -34.15 -15.31 -4.91
N ASN A 547 -34.34 -14.38 -5.84
CA ASN A 547 -35.45 -14.37 -6.80
C ASN A 547 -34.94 -13.93 -8.19
N GLY A 548 -35.70 -14.23 -9.23
CA GLY A 548 -35.38 -13.88 -10.61
C GLY A 548 -34.86 -15.07 -11.42
N ASN A 549 -34.54 -14.79 -12.68
CA ASN A 549 -34.05 -15.77 -13.65
C ASN A 549 -32.60 -15.42 -14.02
N TYR A 550 -31.71 -16.40 -13.89
CA TYR A 550 -30.31 -16.20 -14.18
C TYR A 550 -30.03 -16.14 -15.69
N ASP A 551 -29.43 -15.04 -16.12
CA ASP A 551 -28.96 -14.85 -17.51
C ASP A 551 -27.55 -15.43 -17.68
N LEU A 552 -27.48 -16.63 -18.27
CA LEU A 552 -26.23 -17.32 -18.58
C LEU A 552 -25.30 -16.54 -19.53
N SER A 553 -25.85 -15.61 -20.32
CA SER A 553 -25.05 -14.82 -21.27
C SER A 553 -24.32 -13.64 -20.62
N LYS A 554 -24.75 -13.24 -19.41
CA LYS A 554 -24.24 -12.06 -18.70
C LYS A 554 -23.57 -12.38 -17.37
N GLY A 555 -23.95 -13.49 -16.74
CA GLY A 555 -23.42 -13.87 -15.45
C GLY A 555 -22.10 -14.64 -15.55
N GLU A 556 -21.02 -14.04 -15.07
CA GLU A 556 -19.74 -14.69 -14.91
C GLU A 556 -19.61 -15.22 -13.47
N VAL A 557 -19.27 -16.50 -13.34
CA VAL A 557 -19.05 -17.13 -12.04
C VAL A 557 -17.61 -17.59 -11.97
N SER A 558 -16.98 -17.42 -10.82
CA SER A 558 -15.61 -17.88 -10.59
C SER A 558 -15.41 -18.37 -9.16
N THR A 559 -14.36 -19.15 -8.93
CA THR A 559 -13.95 -19.60 -7.61
C THR A 559 -12.45 -19.37 -7.39
N TYR A 560 -11.95 -19.83 -6.24
CA TYR A 560 -10.62 -19.55 -5.74
C TYR A 560 -9.89 -20.87 -5.58
N THR A 561 -8.71 -20.98 -6.19
CA THR A 561 -7.83 -22.15 -6.04
C THR A 561 -7.18 -22.21 -4.65
N LEU A 562 -6.82 -21.05 -4.08
CA LEU A 562 -6.28 -20.94 -2.73
C LEU A 562 -7.43 -20.76 -1.73
N VAL A 563 -7.97 -21.88 -1.25
CA VAL A 563 -9.15 -21.89 -0.36
C VAL A 563 -8.76 -21.65 1.10
N GLY A 564 -9.43 -20.69 1.74
CA GLY A 564 -9.36 -20.50 3.19
C GLY A 564 -7.96 -20.21 3.72
N PRO A 565 -7.47 -20.94 4.74
CA PRO A 565 -6.17 -20.69 5.35
C PRO A 565 -5.00 -20.91 4.39
N ILE A 566 -5.21 -21.67 3.30
CA ILE A 566 -4.17 -21.98 2.32
C ILE A 566 -3.61 -20.71 1.67
N TYR A 567 -4.44 -19.69 1.47
CA TYR A 567 -3.99 -18.39 0.95
C TYR A 567 -2.91 -17.77 1.85
N PHE A 568 -3.15 -17.69 3.16
CA PHE A 568 -2.21 -17.12 4.11
C PHE A 568 -0.98 -18.02 4.30
N LEU A 569 -1.17 -19.34 4.29
CA LEU A 569 -0.06 -20.31 4.37
C LEU A 569 0.86 -20.24 3.14
N PHE A 570 0.31 -20.00 1.95
CA PHE A 570 1.09 -19.79 0.73
C PHE A 570 2.05 -18.60 0.89
N PHE A 571 1.56 -17.44 1.34
CA PHE A 571 2.41 -16.27 1.58
C PHE A 571 3.41 -16.50 2.71
N ALA A 572 3.01 -17.19 3.79
CA ALA A 572 3.93 -17.55 4.88
C ALA A 572 5.07 -18.45 4.40
N ALA A 573 4.76 -19.49 3.61
CA ALA A 573 5.74 -20.43 3.08
C ALA A 573 6.69 -19.76 2.08
N LEU A 574 6.14 -18.93 1.17
CA LEU A 574 6.94 -18.16 0.21
C LEU A 574 7.91 -17.22 0.94
N MET A 575 7.44 -16.52 1.96
CA MET A 575 8.26 -15.64 2.77
C MET A 575 9.34 -16.41 3.53
N ALA A 576 9.01 -17.54 4.15
CA ALA A 576 9.98 -18.37 4.85
C ALA A 576 11.07 -18.88 3.91
N LEU A 577 10.72 -19.30 2.69
CA LEU A 577 11.68 -19.66 1.66
C LEU A 577 12.56 -18.46 1.27
N GLY A 578 11.95 -17.29 1.05
CA GLY A 578 12.67 -16.05 0.78
C GLY A 578 13.64 -15.67 1.90
N ALA A 579 13.25 -15.86 3.16
CA ALA A 579 14.09 -15.62 4.33
C ALA A 579 15.31 -16.57 4.38
N VAL A 580 15.11 -17.86 4.05
CA VAL A 580 16.21 -18.83 3.94
C VAL A 580 17.17 -18.44 2.81
N LEU A 581 16.66 -18.07 1.63
CA LEU A 581 17.48 -17.60 0.52
C LEU A 581 18.25 -16.33 0.87
N PHE A 582 17.64 -15.43 1.64
CA PHE A 582 18.26 -14.18 2.07
C PHE A 582 19.47 -14.40 2.98
N ILE A 583 19.54 -15.51 3.74
CA ILE A 583 20.72 -15.84 4.57
C ILE A 583 21.97 -15.90 3.70
N PHE A 584 21.90 -16.55 2.52
CA PHE A 584 23.03 -16.63 1.60
C PHE A 584 23.43 -15.25 1.05
N VAL A 585 22.45 -14.40 0.74
CA VAL A 585 22.69 -13.02 0.29
C VAL A 585 23.38 -12.21 1.39
N ALA A 586 22.93 -12.35 2.64
CA ALA A 586 23.49 -11.67 3.79
C ALA A 586 24.94 -12.11 4.07
N MET A 587 25.28 -13.38 3.80
CA MET A 587 26.65 -13.90 3.97
C MET A 587 27.63 -13.35 2.93
N VAL A 588 27.18 -13.12 1.69
CA VAL A 588 28.06 -12.70 0.57
C VAL A 588 28.17 -11.17 0.47
N SER A 589 27.21 -10.44 1.04
CA SER A 589 27.15 -8.98 0.94
C SER A 589 28.22 -8.28 1.77
N LYS A 590 29.12 -7.53 1.11
CA LYS A 590 30.11 -6.67 1.77
C LYS A 590 29.53 -5.28 2.04
N GLU A 591 29.55 -4.84 3.30
CA GLU A 591 29.11 -3.51 3.71
C GLU A 591 30.14 -2.44 3.28
N ARG A 592 29.71 -1.37 2.58
CA ARG A 592 30.50 -0.15 2.40
C ARG A 592 29.71 1.07 2.91
N THR A 593 30.16 1.70 3.98
CA THR A 593 29.50 2.92 4.47
C THR A 593 30.05 4.14 3.76
N PHE A 594 29.18 4.91 3.09
CA PHE A 594 29.53 6.22 2.56
C PHE A 594 29.18 7.27 3.62
N VAL A 595 30.15 7.59 4.47
CA VAL A 595 30.03 8.71 5.41
C VAL A 595 30.41 9.98 4.65
N ARG A 596 29.73 11.09 4.93
CA ARG A 596 30.20 12.41 4.48
C ARG A 596 31.53 12.63 5.19
N GLU A 597 32.65 12.46 4.49
CA GLU A 597 33.92 12.99 4.99
C GLU A 597 33.65 14.46 5.29
N ALA A 598 33.88 14.86 6.55
CA ALA A 598 33.94 16.27 6.88
C ALA A 598 34.94 16.85 5.87
N GLU A 599 34.48 17.77 5.03
CA GLU A 599 35.35 18.50 4.12
C GLU A 599 36.58 18.90 4.93
N ALA A 600 37.72 18.29 4.60
CA ALA A 600 38.99 18.70 5.15
C ALA A 600 39.13 20.17 4.77
N THR A 601 39.07 20.99 5.80
CA THR A 601 39.22 22.45 5.82
C THR A 601 40.35 22.95 4.94
#